data_AF-D7E7D7-F1
#
_entry.id   AF-D7E7D7-F1
#
_cell.length_a   1.000
_cell.length_b   1.000
_cell.length_c   1.000
_cell.angle_alpha   90.00
_cell.angle_beta   90.00
_cell.angle_gamma   90.00
#
_symmetry.space_group_name_H-M   'P 1'
#
loop_
_entity.id
_entity.type
_entity.pdbx_description
1 polymer ?
#
loop_
_entity_poly.entity_id
_entity_poly.type
_entity_poly.pdbx_seq_one_letter_code
_entity_poly.pdbx_strand_id
1 'polypeptide(L)'
;MSEEERKDVQGLELDPNDLDTLVDMLKTYRLLQNYMNDETLKGIADVESSMFKLLNAMVSTDFVDVLERGLQEPEFDKALLDPPQLGMMGIIRELKDEDVQKGVGVMMELLKAIGKASTENNEFKSRY
;
A
#
# COMPACT_ATOMS: atom_id res chain seq x y z
N MET A 1 -27.38 40.60 35.68
CA MET A 1 -26.58 39.36 35.60
C MET A 1 -27.38 38.30 36.34
N SER A 2 -27.95 37.38 35.57
CA SER A 2 -28.87 36.33 36.01
C SER A 2 -28.11 35.18 36.67
N GLU A 3 -28.79 34.50 37.60
CA GLU A 3 -28.36 33.33 38.37
C GLU A 3 -28.03 32.07 37.53
N GLU A 4 -27.85 32.19 36.21
CA GLU A 4 -27.63 31.04 35.31
C GLU A 4 -26.16 30.64 35.19
N GLU A 5 -25.19 31.53 35.48
CA GLU A 5 -23.75 31.21 35.35
C GLU A 5 -23.12 30.52 36.57
N ARG A 6 -23.91 30.18 37.61
CA ARG A 6 -23.41 29.49 38.82
C ARG A 6 -23.70 27.98 38.86
N LYS A 7 -24.11 27.38 37.75
CA LYS A 7 -24.49 25.95 37.69
C LYS A 7 -23.48 25.01 37.01
N ASP A 8 -22.31 25.51 36.59
CA ASP A 8 -21.47 24.72 35.67
C ASP A 8 -20.25 24.01 36.31
N VAL A 9 -20.11 23.95 37.64
CA VAL A 9 -18.97 23.19 38.25
C VAL A 9 -19.32 22.47 39.56
N GLN A 10 -20.59 22.14 39.83
CA GLN A 10 -20.94 21.27 40.95
C GLN A 10 -21.49 19.95 40.44
N GLY A 11 -20.69 18.89 40.61
CA GLY A 11 -21.19 17.51 40.58
C GLY A 11 -20.89 16.71 39.31
N LEU A 12 -19.64 16.72 38.84
CA LEU A 12 -19.08 15.44 38.41
C LEU A 12 -18.75 14.69 39.71
N GLU A 13 -19.77 14.11 40.37
CA GLU A 13 -19.54 12.99 41.29
C GLU A 13 -19.07 11.85 40.39
N LEU A 14 -17.77 11.85 40.09
CA LEU A 14 -17.13 10.74 39.42
C LEU A 14 -17.23 9.59 40.43
N ASP A 15 -18.11 8.64 40.13
CA ASP A 15 -18.11 7.36 40.81
C ASP A 15 -16.66 6.83 40.76
N PRO A 16 -16.14 6.22 41.83
CA PRO A 16 -14.83 5.57 41.80
C PRO A 16 -14.58 4.73 40.52
N ASN A 17 -15.63 4.11 39.97
CA ASN A 17 -15.56 3.38 38.70
C ASN A 17 -15.29 4.26 37.46
N ASP A 18 -15.80 5.49 37.43
CA ASP A 18 -15.54 6.43 36.33
C ASP A 18 -14.10 6.95 36.40
N LEU A 19 -13.58 7.17 37.61
CA LEU A 19 -12.16 7.51 37.83
C LEU A 19 -11.24 6.36 37.42
N ASP A 20 -11.58 5.13 37.78
CA ASP A 20 -10.82 3.94 37.38
C ASP A 20 -10.84 3.76 35.86
N THR A 21 -11.98 3.98 35.21
CA THR A 21 -12.10 3.94 33.74
C THR A 21 -11.23 5.00 33.08
N LEU A 22 -11.23 6.25 33.58
CA LEU A 22 -10.36 7.31 33.07
C LEU A 22 -8.87 6.99 33.27
N VAL A 23 -8.53 6.38 34.41
CA VAL A 23 -7.17 5.92 34.70
C VAL A 23 -6.75 4.81 33.74
N ASP A 24 -7.62 3.86 33.44
CA ASP A 24 -7.33 2.76 32.50
C ASP A 24 -7.27 3.23 31.04
N MET A 25 -8.08 4.23 30.66
CA MET A 25 -7.95 4.92 29.37
C MET A 25 -6.61 5.66 29.29
N LEU A 26 -6.19 6.35 30.35
CA LEU A 26 -4.88 7.01 30.40
C LEU A 26 -3.72 6.02 30.38
N LYS A 27 -3.86 4.84 31.00
CA LYS A 27 -2.86 3.76 30.92
C LYS A 27 -2.77 3.20 29.50
N THR A 28 -3.91 2.96 28.86
CA THR A 28 -3.97 2.50 27.46
C THR A 28 -3.36 3.54 26.52
N TYR A 29 -3.69 4.81 26.71
CA TYR A 29 -3.12 5.93 25.96
C TYR A 29 -1.60 6.03 26.18
N ARG A 30 -1.13 5.91 27.42
CA ARG A 30 0.32 5.88 27.72
C ARG A 30 1.02 4.66 27.13
N LEU A 31 0.37 3.50 27.09
CA LEU A 31 0.91 2.30 26.45
C LEU A 31 1.04 2.50 24.93
N LEU A 32 0.02 3.08 24.29
CA LEU A 32 0.08 3.46 22.88
C LEU A 32 1.10 4.57 22.62
N GLN A 33 1.21 5.56 23.50
CA GLN A 33 2.17 6.66 23.41
C GLN A 33 3.61 6.17 23.56
N ASN A 34 3.85 5.24 24.48
CA ASN A 34 5.17 4.62 24.68
C ASN A 34 5.54 3.70 23.50
N TYR A 35 4.54 3.07 22.88
CA TYR A 35 4.75 2.32 21.65
C TYR A 35 5.01 3.24 20.46
N MET A 36 4.30 4.36 20.36
CA MET A 36 4.48 5.45 19.39
C MET A 36 5.65 6.37 19.76
N ASN A 37 6.78 5.80 20.17
CA ASN A 37 8.00 6.56 20.37
C ASN A 37 8.54 7.05 19.00
N ASP A 38 9.37 8.09 18.98
CA ASP A 38 9.93 8.73 17.78
C ASP A 38 10.57 7.74 16.79
N GLU A 39 11.14 6.65 17.30
CA GLU A 39 11.72 5.57 16.50
C GLU A 39 10.66 4.79 15.71
N THR A 40 9.50 4.53 16.31
CA THR A 40 8.38 3.85 15.63
C THR A 40 7.63 4.78 14.68
N LEU A 41 7.47 6.06 15.05
CA LEU A 41 6.88 7.07 14.17
C LEU A 41 7.75 7.28 12.94
N LYS A 42 9.08 7.30 13.11
CA LYS A 42 10.02 7.32 11.99
C LYS A 42 9.93 6.06 11.14
N GLY A 43 9.85 4.87 11.76
CA GLY A 43 9.66 3.61 11.03
C GLY A 43 8.37 3.58 10.20
N ILE A 44 7.26 4.06 10.76
CA ILE A 44 5.98 4.19 10.06
C ILE A 44 6.11 5.20 8.91
N ALA A 45 6.72 6.36 9.16
CA ALA A 45 6.92 7.39 8.16
C ALA A 45 7.83 6.91 7.00
N ASP A 46 8.84 6.10 7.29
CA ASP A 46 9.73 5.52 6.27
C ASP A 46 8.99 4.48 5.41
N VAL A 47 8.12 3.66 6.01
CA VAL A 47 7.25 2.72 5.29
C VAL A 47 6.24 3.48 4.44
N GLU A 48 5.55 4.47 5.01
CA GLU A 48 4.58 5.32 4.32
C GLU A 48 5.24 6.06 3.15
N SER A 49 6.41 6.67 3.36
CA SER A 49 7.18 7.36 2.32
C SER A 49 7.59 6.41 1.19
N SER A 50 8.02 5.19 1.54
CA SER A 50 8.37 4.17 0.54
C SER A 50 7.16 3.74 -0.26
N MET A 51 6.02 3.52 0.40
CA MET A 51 4.75 3.21 -0.24
C MET A 51 4.28 4.34 -1.15
N PHE A 52 4.35 5.59 -0.71
CA PHE A 52 4.01 6.75 -1.54
C PHE A 52 4.93 6.92 -2.75
N LYS A 53 6.23 6.68 -2.60
CA LYS A 53 7.15 6.70 -3.75
C LYS A 53 6.80 5.62 -4.77
N LEU A 54 6.44 4.42 -4.31
CA LEU A 54 5.99 3.34 -5.17
C LEU A 54 4.67 3.68 -5.86
N LEU A 55 3.67 4.16 -5.11
CA LEU A 55 2.39 4.60 -5.66
C LEU A 55 2.56 5.72 -6.67
N ASN A 56 3.38 6.72 -6.35
CA ASN A 56 3.66 7.83 -7.27
C ASN A 56 4.38 7.33 -8.52
N ALA A 57 5.36 6.44 -8.41
CA ALA A 57 6.03 5.84 -9.56
C ALA A 57 5.06 5.01 -10.42
N MET A 58 4.13 4.30 -9.79
CA MET A 58 3.13 3.48 -10.46
C MET A 58 2.11 4.36 -11.20
N VAL A 59 1.51 5.33 -10.50
CA VAL A 59 0.51 6.27 -11.04
C VAL A 59 1.11 7.24 -12.06
N SER A 60 2.40 7.57 -11.96
CA SER A 60 3.08 8.45 -12.93
C SER A 60 3.42 7.74 -14.25
N THR A 61 3.10 6.46 -14.40
CA THR A 61 3.37 5.68 -15.61
C THR A 61 2.07 5.17 -16.21
N ASP A 62 2.03 5.08 -17.54
CA ASP A 62 0.91 4.45 -18.27
C ASP A 62 0.73 2.95 -17.92
N PHE A 63 1.58 2.38 -17.07
CA PHE A 63 1.53 1.00 -16.62
C PHE A 63 0.24 0.69 -15.86
N VAL A 64 -0.23 1.58 -14.97
CA VAL A 64 -1.49 1.39 -14.25
C VAL A 64 -2.65 1.38 -15.22
N ASP A 65 -2.68 2.31 -16.17
CA ASP A 65 -3.74 2.40 -17.17
C ASP A 65 -3.80 1.16 -18.07
N VAL A 66 -2.64 0.63 -18.46
CA VAL A 66 -2.57 -0.62 -19.25
C VAL A 66 -3.05 -1.82 -18.44
N LEU A 67 -2.68 -1.90 -17.16
CA LEU A 67 -3.17 -2.95 -16.27
C LEU A 67 -4.68 -2.83 -16.01
N GLU A 68 -5.18 -1.63 -15.75
CA GLU A 68 -6.60 -1.37 -15.53
C GLU A 68 -7.42 -1.83 -16.75
N ARG A 69 -7.01 -1.42 -17.95
CA ARG A 69 -7.68 -1.83 -19.19
C ARG A 69 -7.64 -3.34 -19.38
N GLY A 70 -6.48 -3.98 -19.18
CA GLY A 70 -6.34 -5.42 -19.29
C GLY A 70 -7.20 -6.21 -18.29
N LEU A 71 -7.37 -5.71 -17.07
CA LEU A 71 -8.24 -6.31 -16.06
C LEU A 71 -9.74 -6.13 -16.34
N GLN A 72 -10.09 -5.10 -17.12
CA GLN A 72 -11.47 -4.85 -17.56
C GLN A 72 -11.85 -5.64 -18.82
N GLU A 73 -10.92 -6.40 -19.42
CA GLU A 73 -11.19 -7.16 -20.62
C GLU A 73 -12.21 -8.29 -20.37
N PRO A 74 -13.32 -8.36 -21.12
CA PRO A 74 -14.32 -9.41 -20.95
C PRO A 74 -13.79 -10.83 -21.16
N GLU A 75 -12.73 -10.96 -21.98
CA GLU A 75 -12.08 -12.26 -22.23
C GLU A 75 -11.27 -12.72 -21.03
N PHE A 76 -10.63 -11.78 -20.31
CA PHE A 76 -9.96 -12.07 -19.07
C PHE A 76 -10.95 -12.57 -18.01
N ASP A 77 -12.10 -11.89 -17.88
CA ASP A 77 -13.13 -12.27 -16.92
C ASP A 77 -13.71 -13.67 -17.21
N LYS A 78 -13.88 -14.01 -18.49
CA LYS A 78 -14.26 -15.37 -18.92
C LYS A 78 -13.20 -16.41 -18.57
N ALA A 79 -11.92 -16.08 -18.77
CA ALA A 79 -10.80 -16.97 -18.45
C ALA A 79 -10.65 -17.19 -16.93
N LEU A 80 -11.07 -16.25 -16.09
CA LEU A 80 -11.12 -16.45 -14.63
C LEU A 80 -12.20 -17.48 -14.23
N LEU A 81 -13.32 -17.49 -14.94
CA LEU A 81 -14.43 -18.42 -14.69
C LEU A 81 -14.19 -19.80 -15.30
N ASP A 82 -13.58 -19.85 -16.48
CA ASP A 82 -13.23 -21.08 -17.20
C ASP A 82 -11.82 -20.96 -17.80
N PRO A 83 -10.78 -21.34 -17.04
CA PRO A 83 -9.40 -21.13 -17.46
C PRO A 83 -9.05 -22.02 -18.67
N PRO A 84 -8.51 -21.45 -19.76
CA PRO A 84 -8.18 -22.20 -20.96
C PRO A 84 -7.05 -23.19 -20.68
N GLN A 85 -7.24 -24.45 -21.10
CA GLN A 85 -6.21 -25.48 -21.00
C GLN A 85 -5.26 -25.41 -22.20
N LEU A 86 -4.13 -24.72 -22.02
CA LEU A 86 -3.09 -24.64 -23.04
C LEU A 86 -2.14 -25.84 -22.95
N GLY A 87 -2.16 -26.69 -23.98
CA GLY A 87 -1.10 -27.69 -24.20
C GLY A 87 0.18 -27.05 -24.77
N MET A 88 1.28 -27.80 -24.84
CA MET A 88 2.57 -27.32 -25.38
C MET A 88 2.45 -26.64 -26.76
N MET A 89 1.62 -27.19 -27.65
CA MET A 89 1.36 -26.61 -28.97
C MET A 89 0.47 -25.36 -28.90
N GLY A 90 -0.42 -25.30 -27.91
CA GLY A 90 -1.24 -24.13 -27.61
C GLY A 90 -0.39 -22.93 -27.20
N ILE A 91 0.59 -23.15 -26.31
CA ILE A 91 1.53 -22.09 -25.90
C ILE A 91 2.34 -21.56 -27.08
N ILE A 92 2.84 -22.42 -27.96
CA ILE A 92 3.59 -21.98 -29.15
C ILE A 92 2.70 -21.17 -30.10
N ARG A 93 1.42 -21.52 -30.20
CA ARG A 93 0.44 -20.75 -30.98
C ARG A 93 0.17 -19.39 -30.33
N GLU A 94 0.01 -19.37 -29.01
CA GLU A 94 -0.23 -18.16 -28.23
C GLU A 94 0.94 -17.18 -28.34
N LEU A 95 2.18 -17.67 -28.30
CA LEU A 95 3.36 -16.83 -28.50
C LEU A 95 3.48 -16.25 -29.92
N LYS A 96 2.72 -16.76 -30.89
CA LYS A 96 2.61 -16.19 -32.23
C LYS A 96 1.51 -15.14 -32.35
N ASP A 97 0.63 -15.06 -31.35
CA ASP A 97 -0.41 -14.05 -31.30
C ASP A 97 0.20 -12.65 -31.13
N GLU A 98 -0.36 -11.66 -31.83
CA GLU A 98 0.18 -10.31 -31.86
C GLU A 98 0.04 -9.60 -30.51
N ASP A 99 -1.06 -9.82 -29.80
CA ASP A 99 -1.35 -9.16 -28.53
C ASP A 99 -0.54 -9.78 -27.39
N VAL A 100 -0.33 -11.09 -27.43
CA VAL A 100 0.60 -11.79 -26.54
C VAL A 100 2.03 -11.30 -26.77
N GLN A 101 2.47 -11.12 -28.02
CA GLN A 101 3.79 -10.58 -28.33
C GLN A 101 3.99 -9.16 -27.81
N LYS A 102 2.98 -8.29 -27.96
CA LYS A 102 3.00 -6.93 -27.40
C LYS A 102 3.13 -6.98 -25.88
N GLY A 103 2.33 -7.80 -25.21
CA GLY A 103 2.39 -7.97 -23.75
C GLY A 103 3.76 -8.47 -23.26
N VAL A 104 4.29 -9.51 -23.89
CA VAL A 104 5.65 -10.02 -23.60
C VAL A 104 6.71 -8.95 -23.85
N GLY A 105 6.58 -8.16 -24.92
CA GLY A 105 7.48 -7.04 -25.22
C GLY A 105 7.53 -6.00 -24.11
N VAL A 106 6.37 -5.57 -23.58
CA VAL A 106 6.27 -4.64 -22.45
C VAL A 106 6.93 -5.23 -21.20
N MET A 107 6.66 -6.50 -20.90
CA MET A 107 7.27 -7.19 -19.75
C MET A 107 8.79 -7.27 -19.87
N MET A 108 9.32 -7.50 -21.07
CA MET A 108 10.77 -7.54 -21.30
C MET A 108 11.43 -6.17 -21.09
N GLU A 109 10.77 -5.07 -21.49
CA GLU A 109 11.28 -3.72 -21.20
C GLU A 109 11.25 -3.39 -19.71
N LEU A 110 10.20 -3.81 -18.99
CA LEU A 110 10.15 -3.70 -17.53
C LEU A 110 11.32 -4.45 -16.87
N LEU A 111 11.57 -5.69 -17.27
CA LEU A 111 12.68 -6.49 -16.76
C LEU A 111 14.05 -5.82 -17.04
N LYS A 112 14.24 -5.24 -18.23
CA LYS A 112 15.46 -4.48 -18.56
C LYS A 112 15.62 -3.24 -17.69
N ALA A 113 14.53 -2.49 -17.46
CA ALA A 113 14.56 -1.30 -16.62
C ALA A 113 14.95 -1.65 -15.17
N ILE A 114 14.37 -2.71 -14.61
CA ILE A 114 14.73 -3.23 -13.28
C ILE A 114 16.19 -3.65 -13.23
N GLY A 115 16.67 -4.39 -14.24
CA GLY A 115 18.06 -4.82 -14.32
C GLY A 115 19.06 -3.66 -14.36
N LYS A 116 18.74 -2.59 -15.11
CA LYS A 116 19.55 -1.37 -15.16
C LYS A 116 19.60 -0.68 -13.80
N ALA A 117 18.45 -0.44 -13.17
CA ALA A 117 18.36 0.18 -11.86
C ALA A 117 19.10 -0.62 -10.76
N SER A 118 19.06 -1.96 -10.84
CA SER A 118 19.80 -2.83 -9.92
C SER A 118 21.31 -2.78 -10.11
N THR A 119 21.79 -2.51 -11.34
CA THR A 119 23.22 -2.45 -11.66
C THR A 119 23.81 -1.11 -11.24
N GLU A 120 23.10 -0.01 -11.48
CA GLU A 120 23.51 1.34 -11.04
C GLU A 120 23.69 1.42 -9.51
N ASN A 121 22.85 0.71 -8.75
CA ASN A 121 22.97 0.62 -7.29
C ASN A 121 24.22 -0.17 -6.84
N ASN A 122 24.67 -1.14 -7.63
CA ASN A 122 25.87 -1.94 -7.33
C ASN A 122 27.18 -1.21 -7.68
N GLU A 123 27.20 -0.41 -8.76
CA GLU A 123 28.36 0.43 -9.08
C GLU A 123 28.60 1.52 -8.03
N PHE A 124 27.54 2.02 -7.38
CA PHE A 124 27.64 2.98 -6.28
C PHE A 124 28.25 2.36 -5.01
N LYS A 125 27.98 1.07 -4.74
CA LYS A 125 28.55 0.33 -3.59
C LYS A 125 30.00 -0.13 -3.78
N SER A 126 30.50 -0.19 -5.02
CA SER A 126 31.89 -0.60 -5.31
C SER A 126 32.90 0.55 -5.33
N ARG A 127 32.44 1.80 -5.20
CA ARG A 127 33.30 3.00 -5.18
C ARG A 127 33.60 3.54 -3.78
N TYR A 128 33.15 2.83 -2.74
CA TYR A 128 33.44 3.04 -1.32
C TYR A 128 33.77 1.71 -0.66
#